data_AF-A0A318KNZ2-F1
#
_entry.id   AF-A0A318KNZ2-F1
#
_cell.length_a   1.000
_cell.length_b   1.000
_cell.length_c   1.000
_cell.angle_alpha   90.00
_cell.angle_beta   90.00
_cell.angle_gamma   90.00
#
_symmetry.space_group_name_H-M   'P 1'
#
loop_
_entity.id
_entity.type
_entity.pdbx_description
1 polymer ?
#
loop_
_entity_poly.entity_id
_entity_poly.type
_entity_poly.pdbx_seq_one_letter_code
_entity_poly.pdbx_strand_id
1 'polypeptide(L)'
;MGDFPIEIVLALVGIAVPIGAFLYEFVFVGRRRLGYRVQMDTPVTGEVESVFPGVLPQLRPAADGASPDLKDLSVVLVRIENSGATTIDTHDYKAPDPARIGLHLRFPQRQVIGMAVTELSDPGLADSLDGDSGIAVREDMAGHIGVIDLPKVPLNRGEHYKILAILQRSEGSGEYPVPVLTGGIKGGRILETKSQTGISRMMLALTVFLVLVIAVQLVVSALEPDPTPLECASGELTVVGSSAFAPVVREAAEQYGKRCTGARFAFAFEGTERGLDRLAEEGGDSGLLAISDGPKGSGYPALVHRPLALSLFAMIVNKEVGVRSLTENQIRDLYQGRVGNWREVGGSDLPVVLVNRIPGSGTRNTFERRLLGAGQPDRPHVSCTALKGTVRAEAAHCDVQVTRDMQKAVGEIPGAIGYSEYSEAAGAGLATVAINGVTAGRDAAIDRTYPFWGVEYAYSRGELPGDSLAAAFLHYLVDQTGKDVLRAHGNAPCAELPDPARCLPDS
;
A
#
# COMPACT_ATOMS: atom_id res chain seq x y z
N MET A 1 1.70 -25.80 -10.71
CA MET A 1 0.29 -25.85 -10.29
C MET A 1 -0.10 -24.41 -10.05
N GLY A 2 -1.05 -23.87 -10.82
CA GLY A 2 -1.31 -22.43 -10.84
C GLY A 2 -1.65 -21.89 -9.46
N ASP A 3 -1.03 -20.78 -9.09
CA ASP A 3 -1.29 -20.05 -7.85
C ASP A 3 -2.78 -19.73 -7.78
N PHE A 4 -3.47 -20.44 -6.90
CA PHE A 4 -4.87 -20.14 -6.62
C PHE A 4 -4.86 -18.85 -5.79
N PRO A 5 -5.58 -17.79 -6.19
CA PRO A 5 -5.50 -16.50 -5.52
C PRO A 5 -6.23 -16.57 -4.18
N ILE A 6 -5.52 -17.04 -3.15
CA ILE A 6 -6.03 -17.27 -1.79
C ILE A 6 -6.62 -15.97 -1.22
N GLU A 7 -6.05 -14.81 -1.57
CA GLU A 7 -6.58 -13.51 -1.16
C GLU A 7 -8.02 -13.26 -1.66
N ILE A 8 -8.29 -13.58 -2.93
CA ILE A 8 -9.62 -13.43 -3.54
C ILE A 8 -10.59 -14.39 -2.86
N VAL A 9 -10.16 -15.62 -2.56
CA VAL A 9 -10.99 -16.60 -1.86
C VAL A 9 -11.33 -16.12 -0.45
N LEU A 10 -10.35 -15.63 0.31
CA LEU A 10 -10.54 -15.11 1.66
C LEU A 10 -11.47 -13.89 1.67
N ALA A 11 -11.31 -12.97 0.71
CA ALA A 11 -12.20 -11.81 0.57
C ALA A 11 -13.63 -12.23 0.26
N LEU A 12 -13.82 -13.18 -0.67
CA LEU A 12 -15.15 -13.70 -1.01
C LEU A 12 -15.81 -14.41 0.18
N VAL A 13 -15.05 -15.21 0.93
CA VAL A 13 -15.54 -15.88 2.14
C VAL A 13 -15.91 -14.86 3.23
N GLY A 14 -15.10 -13.82 3.42
CA GLY A 14 -15.35 -12.72 4.36
C GLY A 14 -16.65 -11.96 4.09
N ILE A 15 -17.09 -11.90 2.83
CA ILE A 15 -18.36 -11.26 2.42
C ILE A 15 -19.54 -12.25 2.44
N ALA A 16 -19.34 -13.45 1.90
CA ALA A 16 -20.41 -14.43 1.72
C ALA A 16 -20.98 -14.94 3.05
N VAL A 17 -20.13 -15.15 4.07
CA VAL A 17 -20.57 -15.67 5.37
C VAL A 17 -21.49 -14.70 6.13
N PRO A 18 -21.17 -13.40 6.30
CA PRO A 18 -22.09 -12.43 6.88
C PRO A 18 -23.40 -12.30 6.12
N ILE A 19 -23.35 -12.25 4.78
CA ILE A 19 -24.55 -12.16 3.94
C ILE A 19 -25.43 -13.41 4.12
N GLY A 20 -24.82 -14.60 4.09
CA GLY A 20 -25.54 -15.85 4.31
C GLY A 20 -26.19 -15.92 5.70
N ALA A 21 -25.49 -15.50 6.74
CA ALA A 21 -26.02 -15.43 8.10
C ALA A 21 -27.21 -14.44 8.20
N PHE A 22 -27.09 -13.27 7.60
CA PHE A 22 -28.15 -12.27 7.54
C PHE A 22 -29.38 -12.77 6.77
N LEU A 23 -29.19 -13.34 5.57
CA LEU A 23 -30.30 -13.89 4.77
C LEU A 23 -30.99 -15.04 5.48
N TYR A 24 -30.24 -15.91 6.16
CA TYR A 24 -30.81 -17.00 6.95
C TYR A 24 -31.69 -16.46 8.08
N GLU A 25 -31.22 -15.47 8.85
CA GLU A 25 -31.98 -14.91 9.97
C GLU A 25 -33.23 -14.14 9.53
N PHE A 26 -33.13 -13.33 8.47
CA PHE A 26 -34.19 -12.38 8.08
C PHE A 26 -35.11 -12.86 6.95
N VAL A 27 -34.60 -13.63 5.99
CA VAL A 27 -35.37 -14.02 4.79
C VAL A 27 -35.96 -15.42 4.94
N PHE A 28 -35.16 -16.40 5.37
CA PHE A 28 -35.62 -17.79 5.45
C PHE A 28 -36.30 -18.13 6.77
N VAL A 29 -35.94 -17.43 7.85
CA VAL A 29 -36.46 -17.66 9.20
C VAL A 29 -37.44 -16.54 9.60
N GLY A 30 -38.33 -16.13 8.69
CA GLY A 30 -39.40 -15.15 8.94
C GLY A 30 -40.32 -15.58 10.08
N ARG A 31 -39.93 -15.27 11.33
CA ARG A 31 -40.64 -15.72 12.54
C ARG A 31 -41.62 -14.64 12.95
N ARG A 32 -42.91 -14.92 12.77
CA ARG A 32 -43.98 -14.29 13.56
C ARG A 32 -43.66 -14.57 15.04
N ARG A 33 -43.39 -13.52 15.82
CA ARG A 33 -43.05 -13.63 17.24
C ARG A 33 -43.94 -12.68 18.02
N LEU A 34 -44.78 -13.25 18.87
CA LEU A 34 -45.55 -12.48 19.82
C LEU A 34 -44.76 -12.43 21.14
N GLY A 35 -44.31 -11.23 21.50
CA GLY A 35 -43.64 -10.97 22.76
C GLY A 35 -44.65 -10.62 23.85
N TYR A 36 -44.38 -11.04 25.08
CA TYR A 36 -45.04 -10.46 26.25
C TYR A 36 -44.04 -10.21 27.37
N ARG A 37 -44.26 -9.13 28.10
CA ARG A 37 -43.42 -8.74 29.23
C ARG A 37 -44.27 -8.20 30.37
N VAL A 38 -44.07 -8.74 31.56
CA VAL A 38 -44.58 -8.17 32.81
C VAL A 38 -43.71 -6.96 33.16
N GLN A 39 -44.29 -5.76 33.08
CA GLN A 39 -43.59 -4.49 33.36
C GLN A 39 -43.71 -4.10 34.83
N MET A 40 -44.80 -4.48 35.48
CA MET A 40 -45.08 -4.23 36.89
C MET A 40 -45.85 -5.43 37.45
N ASP A 41 -45.49 -5.89 38.65
CA ASP A 41 -46.25 -6.86 39.45
C ASP A 41 -45.96 -6.48 40.92
N THR A 42 -46.85 -5.72 41.55
CA THR A 42 -46.57 -5.08 42.84
C THR A 42 -47.77 -5.18 43.78
N PRO A 43 -47.58 -5.60 45.04
CA PRO A 43 -48.65 -5.61 46.03
C PRO A 43 -49.08 -4.18 46.38
N VAL A 44 -50.39 -3.97 46.51
CA VAL A 44 -50.98 -2.74 47.02
C VAL A 44 -50.96 -2.84 48.55
N THR A 45 -49.85 -2.39 49.14
CA THR A 45 -49.79 -2.17 50.59
C THR A 45 -50.56 -0.89 50.93
N GLY A 46 -51.26 -0.89 52.07
CA GLY A 46 -52.41 -0.03 52.40
C GLY A 46 -52.29 1.50 52.43
N GLU A 47 -51.39 2.11 51.66
CA GLU A 47 -51.34 3.56 51.43
C GLU A 47 -51.17 3.85 49.94
N VAL A 48 -52.29 3.96 49.21
CA VAL A 48 -52.28 4.51 47.84
C VAL A 48 -53.42 5.51 47.71
N GLU A 49 -53.11 6.80 47.82
CA GLU A 49 -53.92 7.86 47.23
C GLU A 49 -53.95 7.63 45.71
N SER A 50 -55.14 7.33 45.19
CA SER A 50 -55.37 6.95 43.81
C SER A 50 -55.10 8.11 42.83
N VAL A 51 -54.09 7.96 41.96
CA VAL A 51 -53.82 8.90 40.83
C VAL A 51 -54.52 8.46 39.52
N PHE A 52 -55.25 7.33 39.51
CA PHE A 52 -55.93 6.82 38.31
C PHE A 52 -57.45 6.86 38.45
N PRO A 53 -58.14 7.92 37.98
CA PRO A 53 -59.59 8.01 38.00
C PRO A 53 -60.17 7.11 36.89
N GLY A 54 -60.68 5.93 37.24
CA GLY A 54 -61.47 5.14 36.28
C GLY A 54 -61.62 3.65 36.54
N VAL A 55 -60.73 3.02 37.31
CA VAL A 55 -60.78 1.55 37.50
C VAL A 55 -61.61 1.14 38.72
N LEU A 56 -61.46 1.85 39.84
CA LEU A 56 -62.24 1.59 41.06
C LEU A 56 -63.76 1.82 40.93
N PRO A 57 -64.27 2.79 40.14
CA PRO A 57 -65.73 3.03 40.01
C PRO A 57 -66.51 1.91 39.31
N GLN A 58 -65.84 0.94 38.68
CA GLN A 58 -66.50 -0.17 37.99
C GLN A 58 -66.79 -1.38 38.89
N LEU A 59 -66.30 -1.37 40.14
CA LEU A 59 -66.65 -2.38 41.14
C LEU A 59 -68.09 -2.13 41.62
N ARG A 60 -69.08 -2.68 40.89
CA ARG A 60 -70.46 -2.72 41.39
C ARG A 60 -70.49 -3.62 42.64
N PRO A 61 -71.14 -3.19 43.74
CA PRO A 61 -71.47 -4.09 44.83
C PRO A 61 -72.25 -5.28 44.28
N ALA A 62 -72.03 -6.47 44.84
CA ALA A 62 -72.93 -7.59 44.61
C ALA A 62 -74.37 -7.16 44.97
N ALA A 63 -75.37 -7.76 44.33
CA ALA A 63 -76.77 -7.36 44.45
C ALA A 63 -77.35 -7.44 45.89
N ASP A 64 -76.56 -7.87 46.86
CA ASP A 64 -76.84 -7.95 48.29
C ASP A 64 -76.31 -6.76 49.12
N GLY A 65 -75.63 -5.79 48.51
CA GLY A 65 -75.15 -4.58 49.20
C GLY A 65 -73.95 -4.82 50.13
N ALA A 66 -73.27 -5.97 50.04
CA ALA A 66 -72.02 -6.19 50.75
C ALA A 66 -70.84 -5.53 50.01
N SER A 67 -70.01 -4.76 50.73
CA SER A 67 -68.72 -4.29 50.20
C SER A 67 -67.78 -5.49 50.06
N PRO A 68 -67.12 -5.70 48.90
CA PRO A 68 -66.17 -6.80 48.76
C PRO A 68 -65.03 -6.64 49.78
N ASP A 69 -64.68 -7.72 50.50
CA ASP A 69 -63.54 -7.75 51.43
C ASP A 69 -62.24 -7.74 50.60
N LEU A 70 -61.81 -6.54 50.20
CA LEU A 70 -60.62 -6.31 49.38
C LEU A 70 -59.36 -6.39 50.23
N LYS A 71 -58.86 -7.60 50.47
CA LYS A 71 -57.59 -7.88 51.16
C LYS A 71 -56.57 -8.48 50.21
N ASP A 72 -55.30 -8.10 50.37
CA ASP A 72 -54.14 -8.68 49.65
C ASP A 72 -54.22 -8.45 48.13
N LEU A 73 -54.30 -7.16 47.76
CA LEU A 73 -54.38 -6.70 46.37
C LEU A 73 -53.00 -6.58 45.73
N SER A 74 -52.93 -6.81 44.41
CA SER A 74 -51.74 -6.56 43.60
C SER A 74 -52.11 -5.93 42.25
N VAL A 75 -51.21 -5.15 41.68
CA VAL A 75 -51.38 -4.53 40.36
C VAL A 75 -50.33 -5.08 39.41
N VAL A 76 -50.77 -5.56 38.26
CA VAL A 76 -49.91 -6.12 37.22
C VAL A 76 -50.07 -5.35 35.91
N LEU A 77 -48.97 -4.89 35.32
CA LEU A 77 -48.95 -4.30 33.99
C LEU A 77 -48.24 -5.25 33.03
N VAL A 78 -48.95 -5.77 32.03
CA VAL A 78 -48.40 -6.65 31.00
C VAL A 78 -48.42 -5.95 29.66
N ARG A 79 -47.27 -5.91 28.98
CA ARG A 79 -47.13 -5.44 27.60
C ARG A 79 -47.15 -6.65 26.67
N ILE A 80 -48.02 -6.63 25.67
CA ILE A 80 -48.08 -7.60 24.57
C ILE A 80 -47.61 -6.87 23.31
N GLU A 81 -46.69 -7.46 22.55
CA GLU A 81 -46.07 -6.81 21.39
C GLU A 81 -45.74 -7.77 20.25
N ASN A 82 -45.65 -7.27 19.02
CA ASN A 82 -45.05 -8.01 17.91
C ASN A 82 -43.52 -7.78 17.90
N SER A 83 -42.78 -8.77 18.40
CA SER A 83 -41.31 -8.79 18.43
C SER A 83 -40.68 -9.47 17.20
N GLY A 84 -41.51 -9.84 16.23
CA GLY A 84 -41.11 -10.50 14.98
C GLY A 84 -40.77 -9.52 13.87
N ALA A 85 -40.35 -10.05 12.72
CA ALA A 85 -40.09 -9.26 11.52
C ALA A 85 -41.33 -9.10 10.61
N THR A 86 -42.37 -9.90 10.85
CA THR A 86 -43.60 -9.98 10.03
C THR A 86 -44.82 -9.54 10.82
N THR A 87 -45.82 -8.98 10.14
CA THR A 87 -47.13 -8.64 10.71
C THR A 87 -47.84 -9.89 11.20
N ILE A 88 -48.59 -9.75 12.29
CA ILE A 88 -49.47 -10.78 12.87
C ILE A 88 -50.90 -10.34 12.62
N ASP A 89 -51.65 -11.12 11.86
CA ASP A 89 -53.06 -10.84 11.60
C ASP A 89 -53.98 -11.71 12.47
N THR A 90 -55.28 -11.40 12.49
CA THR A 90 -56.28 -12.14 13.29
C THR A 90 -56.34 -13.64 12.97
N HIS A 91 -56.15 -14.01 11.70
CA HIS A 91 -56.13 -15.40 11.23
C HIS A 91 -54.85 -16.16 11.60
N ASP A 92 -53.80 -15.45 12.06
CA ASP A 92 -52.53 -16.06 12.44
C ASP A 92 -52.55 -16.65 13.85
N TYR A 93 -53.55 -16.34 14.66
CA TYR A 93 -53.72 -16.97 15.97
C TYR A 93 -54.14 -18.44 15.79
N LYS A 94 -53.62 -19.33 16.65
CA LYS A 94 -53.94 -20.77 16.63
C LYS A 94 -55.37 -21.07 17.06
N ALA A 95 -56.05 -20.13 17.73
CA ALA A 95 -57.44 -20.29 18.13
C ALA A 95 -58.35 -20.49 16.90
N PRO A 96 -59.25 -21.49 16.93
CA PRO A 96 -60.10 -21.84 15.78
C PRO A 96 -61.02 -20.68 15.40
N ASP A 97 -61.34 -20.52 14.13
CA ASP A 97 -62.40 -19.60 13.69
C ASP A 97 -63.76 -20.28 13.90
N PRO A 98 -64.80 -19.58 14.42
CA PRO A 98 -64.95 -18.12 14.56
C PRO A 98 -64.58 -17.57 15.95
N ALA A 99 -63.73 -18.23 16.75
CA ALA A 99 -63.40 -17.76 18.09
C ALA A 99 -62.69 -16.40 18.02
N ARG A 100 -63.19 -15.42 18.79
CA ARG A 100 -62.63 -14.06 18.86
C ARG A 100 -61.39 -13.98 19.75
N ILE A 101 -61.26 -14.89 20.71
CA ILE A 101 -60.15 -14.94 21.69
C ILE A 101 -58.96 -15.68 21.09
N GLY A 102 -57.78 -15.06 21.16
CA GLY A 102 -56.53 -15.60 20.62
C GLY A 102 -55.52 -16.04 21.68
N LEU A 103 -55.56 -15.41 22.87
CA LEU A 103 -54.60 -15.64 23.95
C LEU A 103 -55.30 -15.60 25.30
N HIS A 104 -54.67 -16.18 26.32
CA HIS A 104 -55.15 -16.16 27.70
C HIS A 104 -54.00 -15.78 28.63
N LEU A 105 -54.15 -14.66 29.32
CA LEU A 105 -53.23 -14.22 30.35
C LEU A 105 -53.70 -14.78 31.70
N ARG A 106 -52.94 -15.73 32.25
CA ARG A 106 -53.29 -16.44 33.49
C ARG A 106 -52.50 -15.89 34.66
N PHE A 107 -53.18 -15.69 35.79
CA PHE A 107 -52.61 -15.23 37.05
C PHE A 107 -52.79 -16.33 38.11
N PRO A 108 -51.79 -17.20 38.31
CA PRO A 108 -51.91 -18.26 39.31
C PRO A 108 -52.04 -17.65 40.72
N GLN A 109 -52.89 -18.26 41.57
CA GLN A 109 -53.14 -17.85 42.97
C GLN A 109 -53.73 -16.43 43.12
N ARG A 110 -54.28 -15.86 42.04
CA ARG A 110 -54.79 -14.50 42.02
C ARG A 110 -56.08 -14.41 41.21
N GLN A 111 -57.13 -13.87 41.79
CA GLN A 111 -58.36 -13.49 41.09
C GLN A 111 -58.20 -12.12 40.45
N VAL A 112 -58.82 -11.90 39.30
CA VAL A 112 -58.80 -10.60 38.60
C VAL A 112 -60.04 -9.83 39.03
N ILE A 113 -59.86 -8.76 39.81
CA ILE A 113 -60.98 -7.92 40.28
C ILE A 113 -61.27 -6.76 39.34
N GLY A 114 -60.31 -6.41 38.48
CA GLY A 114 -60.49 -5.39 37.45
C GLY A 114 -59.37 -5.41 36.42
N MET A 115 -59.65 -4.92 35.22
CA MET A 115 -58.64 -4.75 34.18
C MET A 115 -58.92 -3.50 33.33
N ALA A 116 -57.86 -2.95 32.75
CA ALA A 116 -57.93 -1.85 31.80
C ALA A 116 -56.83 -1.99 30.73
N VAL A 117 -57.15 -1.63 29.50
CA VAL A 117 -56.14 -1.39 28.46
C VAL A 117 -55.61 0.03 28.67
N THR A 118 -54.32 0.17 28.96
CA THR A 118 -53.73 1.46 29.43
C THR A 118 -52.91 2.18 28.38
N GLU A 119 -52.42 1.46 27.37
CA GLU A 119 -51.61 2.04 26.30
C GLU A 119 -51.80 1.22 25.02
N LEU A 120 -52.00 1.93 23.91
CA LEU A 120 -52.00 1.39 22.57
C LEU A 120 -50.86 2.08 21.81
N SER A 121 -49.99 1.31 21.17
CA SER A 121 -48.95 1.87 20.29
C SER A 121 -49.53 2.53 19.04
N ASP A 122 -50.65 2.02 18.56
CA ASP A 122 -51.43 2.55 17.44
C ASP A 122 -52.90 2.67 17.86
N PRO A 123 -53.57 3.83 17.64
CA PRO A 123 -54.97 4.03 18.03
C PRO A 123 -55.95 3.03 17.37
N GLY A 124 -55.66 2.52 16.18
CA GLY A 124 -56.50 1.57 15.45
C GLY A 124 -56.59 0.19 16.12
N LEU A 125 -55.72 -0.11 17.10
CA LEU A 125 -55.82 -1.31 17.91
C LEU A 125 -57.05 -1.31 18.83
N ALA A 126 -57.64 -0.13 19.10
CA ALA A 126 -58.79 0.02 19.99
C ALA A 126 -60.01 -0.81 19.52
N ASP A 127 -60.25 -0.86 18.20
CA ASP A 127 -61.36 -1.62 17.59
C ASP A 127 -61.26 -3.13 17.84
N SER A 128 -60.06 -3.63 18.13
CA SER A 128 -59.81 -5.04 18.44
C SER A 128 -59.78 -5.33 19.94
N LEU A 129 -59.96 -4.33 20.79
CA LEU A 129 -59.80 -4.40 22.26
C LEU A 129 -60.99 -3.79 23.02
N ASP A 130 -62.12 -3.53 22.34
CA ASP A 130 -63.35 -3.05 22.95
C ASP A 130 -64.12 -4.16 23.71
N GLY A 131 -65.22 -3.83 24.40
CA GLY A 131 -66.01 -4.82 25.15
C GLY A 131 -66.66 -5.90 24.28
N ASP A 132 -66.87 -5.62 22.99
CA ASP A 132 -67.50 -6.55 22.04
C ASP A 132 -66.47 -7.48 21.34
N SER A 133 -65.18 -7.16 21.44
CA SER A 133 -64.06 -7.94 20.91
C SER A 133 -63.88 -9.30 21.60
N GLY A 134 -64.51 -9.49 22.77
CA GLY A 134 -64.40 -10.70 23.58
C GLY A 134 -63.25 -10.65 24.60
N ILE A 135 -62.68 -9.48 24.86
CA ILE A 135 -61.83 -9.26 26.03
C ILE A 135 -62.69 -9.45 27.29
N ALA A 136 -62.32 -10.42 28.11
CA ALA A 136 -63.13 -10.81 29.26
C ALA A 136 -62.27 -11.28 30.42
N VAL A 137 -62.75 -10.99 31.62
CA VAL A 137 -62.22 -11.59 32.85
C VAL A 137 -63.01 -12.86 33.13
N ARG A 138 -62.29 -13.96 33.37
CA ARG A 138 -62.86 -15.24 33.79
C ARG A 138 -62.08 -15.79 34.99
N GLU A 139 -62.77 -16.62 35.76
CA GLU A 139 -62.16 -17.48 36.76
C GLU A 139 -62.14 -18.92 36.25
N ASP A 140 -61.18 -19.71 36.70
CA ASP A 140 -61.24 -21.15 36.47
C ASP A 140 -62.34 -21.81 37.33
N MET A 141 -62.72 -23.04 36.98
CA MET A 141 -63.83 -23.76 37.63
C MET A 141 -63.61 -24.00 39.14
N ALA A 142 -62.38 -23.82 39.63
CA ALA A 142 -62.03 -23.93 41.05
C ALA A 142 -61.97 -22.57 41.76
N GLY A 143 -62.09 -21.44 41.04
CA GLY A 143 -62.07 -20.09 41.60
C GLY A 143 -60.68 -19.61 42.05
N HIS A 144 -59.61 -20.30 41.65
CA HIS A 144 -58.25 -20.06 42.17
C HIS A 144 -57.31 -19.38 41.18
N ILE A 145 -57.64 -19.39 39.88
CA ILE A 145 -56.83 -18.76 38.83
C ILE A 145 -57.66 -17.74 38.06
N GLY A 146 -57.28 -16.46 38.17
CA GLY A 146 -57.80 -15.39 37.34
C GLY A 146 -57.23 -15.46 35.93
N VAL A 147 -58.08 -15.31 34.93
CA VAL A 147 -57.72 -15.35 33.52
C VAL A 147 -58.29 -14.11 32.82
N ILE A 148 -57.45 -13.41 32.07
CA ILE A 148 -57.88 -12.40 31.11
C ILE A 148 -57.79 -13.00 29.72
N ASP A 149 -58.93 -13.14 29.07
CA ASP A 149 -59.02 -13.53 27.67
C ASP A 149 -58.67 -12.35 26.78
N LEU A 150 -57.71 -12.55 25.87
CA LEU A 150 -57.29 -11.52 24.93
C LEU A 150 -57.79 -11.85 23.53
N PRO A 151 -58.46 -10.90 22.85
CA PRO A 151 -58.92 -11.09 21.49
C PRO A 151 -57.75 -11.26 20.51
N LYS A 152 -58.07 -11.74 19.31
CA LYS A 152 -57.15 -11.76 18.17
C LYS A 152 -56.90 -10.32 17.72
N VAL A 153 -55.77 -9.74 18.13
CA VAL A 153 -55.38 -8.36 17.76
C VAL A 153 -54.40 -8.38 16.60
N PRO A 154 -54.66 -7.69 15.47
CA PRO A 154 -53.66 -7.51 14.42
C PRO A 154 -52.53 -6.60 14.93
N LEU A 155 -51.27 -6.99 14.72
CA LEU A 155 -50.10 -6.25 15.19
C LEU A 155 -49.03 -6.19 14.09
N ASN A 156 -48.74 -4.98 13.61
CA ASN A 156 -47.57 -4.73 12.77
C ASN A 156 -46.27 -4.85 13.57
N ARG A 157 -45.14 -4.91 12.86
CA ARG A 157 -43.82 -5.01 13.49
C ARG A 157 -43.60 -3.84 14.46
N GLY A 158 -43.33 -4.17 15.73
CA GLY A 158 -43.07 -3.19 16.79
C GLY A 158 -44.30 -2.62 17.47
N GLU A 159 -45.51 -2.91 17.00
CA GLU A 159 -46.74 -2.52 17.68
C GLU A 159 -46.94 -3.33 18.97
N HIS A 160 -47.49 -2.66 19.97
CA HIS A 160 -47.78 -3.18 21.30
C HIS A 160 -49.05 -2.59 21.90
N TYR A 161 -49.60 -3.28 22.89
CA TYR A 161 -50.61 -2.77 23.80
C TYR A 161 -50.32 -3.22 25.25
N LYS A 162 -50.84 -2.48 26.23
CA LYS A 162 -50.62 -2.75 27.65
C LYS A 162 -51.92 -3.02 28.38
N ILE A 163 -51.90 -4.05 29.22
CA ILE A 163 -53.01 -4.46 30.08
C ILE A 163 -52.59 -4.23 31.53
N LEU A 164 -53.37 -3.41 32.22
CA LEU A 164 -53.31 -3.24 33.66
C LEU A 164 -54.37 -4.14 34.29
N ALA A 165 -53.97 -5.05 35.16
CA ALA A 165 -54.85 -5.92 35.92
C ALA A 165 -54.72 -5.59 37.41
N ILE A 166 -55.85 -5.42 38.10
CA ILE A 166 -55.91 -5.39 39.56
C ILE A 166 -56.35 -6.78 40.00
N LEU A 167 -55.56 -7.38 40.87
CA LEU A 167 -55.71 -8.76 41.28
C LEU A 167 -55.87 -8.85 42.80
N GLN A 168 -56.61 -9.85 43.27
CA GLN A 168 -56.74 -10.21 44.67
C GLN A 168 -56.18 -11.62 44.91
N ARG A 169 -55.48 -11.85 46.02
CA ARG A 169 -54.99 -13.20 46.35
C ARG A 169 -56.16 -14.17 46.56
N SER A 170 -56.11 -15.32 45.89
CA SER A 170 -57.10 -16.39 46.04
C SER A 170 -56.64 -17.52 46.97
N GLU A 171 -55.33 -17.81 47.03
CA GLU A 171 -54.74 -18.86 47.88
C GLU A 171 -53.23 -18.61 48.10
N GLY A 172 -52.66 -19.20 49.16
CA GLY A 172 -51.22 -19.19 49.42
C GLY A 172 -50.72 -18.03 50.28
N SER A 173 -49.41 -17.97 50.52
CA SER A 173 -48.72 -16.87 51.22
C SER A 173 -47.33 -16.65 50.60
N GLY A 174 -46.80 -15.43 50.66
CA GLY A 174 -45.47 -15.09 50.12
C GLY A 174 -45.51 -14.32 48.80
N GLU A 175 -44.52 -14.54 47.92
CA GLU A 175 -44.39 -13.87 46.62
C GLU A 175 -45.35 -14.48 45.58
N TYR A 176 -45.95 -13.67 44.71
CA TYR A 176 -46.94 -14.17 43.74
C TYR A 176 -46.26 -14.91 42.57
N PRO A 177 -46.85 -16.02 42.06
CA PRO A 177 -46.38 -16.66 40.84
C PRO A 177 -46.51 -15.73 39.64
N VAL A 178 -45.52 -15.72 38.74
CA VAL A 178 -45.51 -14.84 37.57
C VAL A 178 -46.72 -15.09 36.64
N PRO A 179 -47.31 -14.05 36.04
CA PRO A 179 -48.33 -14.19 35.01
C PRO A 179 -47.83 -14.99 33.81
N VAL A 180 -48.67 -15.88 33.29
CA VAL A 180 -48.32 -16.71 32.13
C VAL A 180 -49.26 -16.42 30.98
N LEU A 181 -48.72 -15.96 29.85
CA LEU A 181 -49.47 -15.84 28.61
C LEU A 181 -49.50 -17.18 27.87
N THR A 182 -50.71 -17.70 27.65
CA THR A 182 -50.96 -18.96 26.96
C THR A 182 -51.76 -18.73 25.68
N GLY A 183 -51.63 -19.63 24.70
CA GLY A 183 -52.18 -19.47 23.36
C GLY A 183 -51.15 -19.86 22.30
N GLY A 184 -51.30 -19.37 21.08
CA GLY A 184 -50.25 -19.55 20.08
C GLY A 184 -50.51 -18.85 18.75
N ILE A 185 -49.44 -18.71 17.97
CA ILE A 185 -49.44 -18.16 16.62
C ILE A 185 -49.07 -19.27 15.62
N LYS A 186 -49.79 -19.38 14.52
CA LYS A 186 -49.54 -20.29 13.40
C LYS A 186 -48.21 -19.93 12.74
N GLY A 187 -47.31 -20.90 12.61
CA GLY A 187 -45.95 -20.66 12.11
C GLY A 187 -45.07 -19.77 13.01
N GLY A 188 -45.55 -19.41 14.21
CA GLY A 188 -44.88 -18.50 15.13
C GLY A 188 -44.72 -19.08 16.54
N ARG A 189 -44.17 -18.26 17.45
CA ARG A 189 -44.01 -18.60 18.87
C ARG A 189 -44.37 -17.41 19.74
N ILE A 190 -44.88 -17.69 20.94
CA ILE A 190 -45.01 -16.71 22.01
C ILE A 190 -43.73 -16.79 22.85
N LEU A 191 -43.10 -15.65 23.10
CA LEU A 191 -41.85 -15.55 23.85
C LEU A 191 -41.99 -14.50 24.95
N GLU A 192 -41.48 -14.81 26.13
CA GLU A 192 -41.31 -13.80 27.18
C GLU A 192 -40.17 -12.87 26.76
N THR A 193 -40.46 -11.59 26.53
CA THR A 193 -39.45 -10.61 26.11
C THR A 193 -38.76 -10.01 27.34
N LYS A 194 -37.53 -10.46 27.61
CA LYS A 194 -36.64 -9.82 28.59
C LYS A 194 -35.82 -8.72 27.89
N SER A 195 -35.67 -7.56 28.50
CA SER A 195 -34.79 -6.52 27.96
C SER A 195 -33.33 -6.98 28.08
N GLN A 196 -32.79 -7.61 27.03
CA GLN A 196 -31.36 -7.83 26.92
C GLN A 196 -30.73 -6.58 26.30
N THR A 197 -30.04 -5.77 27.10
CA THR A 197 -29.27 -4.60 26.65
C THR A 197 -27.87 -4.97 26.17
N GLY A 198 -27.69 -6.14 25.56
CA GLY A 198 -26.39 -6.70 25.21
C GLY A 198 -26.24 -7.08 23.73
N ILE A 199 -24.99 -7.16 23.26
CA ILE A 199 -24.64 -7.62 21.91
C ILE A 199 -25.02 -9.11 21.77
N SER A 200 -25.78 -9.46 20.73
CA SER A 200 -26.14 -10.86 20.43
C SER A 200 -24.89 -11.75 20.31
N ARG A 201 -24.95 -12.99 20.81
CA ARG A 201 -23.87 -13.98 20.64
C ARG A 201 -23.50 -14.19 19.18
N MET A 202 -24.47 -14.05 18.27
CA MET A 202 -24.24 -14.16 16.84
C MET A 202 -23.49 -12.96 16.27
N MET A 203 -23.82 -11.75 16.73
CA MET A 203 -23.08 -10.53 16.39
C MET A 203 -21.63 -10.63 16.87
N LEU A 204 -21.40 -11.09 18.11
CA LEU A 204 -20.05 -11.29 18.64
C LEU A 204 -19.24 -12.29 17.80
N ALA A 205 -19.84 -13.42 17.42
CA ALA A 205 -19.19 -14.43 16.58
C ALA A 205 -18.83 -13.88 15.20
N LEU A 206 -19.71 -13.11 14.57
CA LEU A 206 -19.47 -12.45 13.29
C LEU A 206 -18.33 -11.42 13.38
N THR A 207 -18.29 -10.62 14.45
CA THR A 207 -17.21 -9.66 14.67
C THR A 207 -15.85 -10.37 14.84
N VAL A 208 -15.79 -11.43 15.64
CA VAL A 208 -14.57 -12.22 15.83
C VAL A 208 -14.11 -12.86 14.52
N PHE A 209 -15.04 -13.40 13.72
CA PHE A 209 -14.74 -13.96 12.41
C PHE A 209 -14.14 -12.92 11.46
N LEU A 210 -14.73 -11.72 11.38
CA LEU A 210 -14.24 -10.66 10.51
C LEU A 210 -12.82 -10.20 10.91
N VAL A 211 -12.57 -10.06 12.22
CA VAL A 211 -11.24 -9.70 12.73
C VAL A 211 -10.20 -10.77 12.39
N LEU A 212 -10.55 -12.05 12.47
CA LEU A 212 -9.67 -13.14 12.07
C LEU A 212 -9.35 -13.10 10.57
N VAL A 213 -10.33 -12.85 9.71
CA VAL A 213 -10.10 -12.72 8.26
C VAL A 213 -9.13 -11.57 7.96
N ILE A 214 -9.32 -10.40 8.59
CA ILE A 214 -8.45 -9.23 8.43
C ILE A 214 -7.02 -9.53 8.92
N ALA A 215 -6.89 -10.18 10.08
CA ALA A 215 -5.59 -10.55 10.64
C ALA A 215 -4.83 -11.53 9.71
N VAL A 216 -5.53 -12.52 9.15
CA VAL A 216 -4.94 -13.47 8.20
C VAL A 216 -4.54 -12.76 6.90
N GLN A 217 -5.36 -11.85 6.38
CA GLN A 217 -4.99 -11.05 5.20
C GLN A 217 -3.73 -10.21 5.42
N LEU A 218 -3.62 -9.56 6.58
CA LEU A 218 -2.41 -8.80 6.96
C LEU A 218 -1.16 -9.68 7.02
N VAL A 219 -1.27 -10.90 7.52
CA VAL A 219 -0.15 -11.85 7.59
C VAL A 219 0.24 -12.34 6.20
N VAL A 220 -0.72 -12.68 5.34
CA VAL A 220 -0.45 -13.11 3.95
C VAL A 220 0.24 -11.98 3.18
N SER A 221 -0.30 -10.77 3.22
CA SER A 221 0.27 -9.60 2.54
C SER A 221 1.68 -9.24 3.04
N ALA A 222 2.01 -9.51 4.31
CA ALA A 222 3.36 -9.29 4.84
C ALA A 222 4.37 -10.38 4.47
N LEU A 223 3.91 -11.56 4.04
CA LEU A 223 4.74 -12.71 3.69
C LEU A 223 4.93 -12.87 2.17
N GLU A 224 4.06 -12.28 1.36
CA GLU A 224 4.22 -12.29 -0.10
C GLU A 224 5.31 -11.30 -0.53
N PRO A 225 6.27 -11.71 -1.38
CA PRO A 225 7.21 -10.79 -1.99
C PRO A 225 6.46 -9.80 -2.88
N ASP A 226 6.85 -8.52 -2.83
CA ASP A 226 6.28 -7.49 -3.71
C ASP A 226 6.30 -7.99 -5.18
N PRO A 227 5.17 -7.93 -5.91
CA PRO A 227 5.14 -8.35 -7.30
C PRO A 227 6.16 -7.54 -8.08
N THR A 228 6.99 -8.23 -8.87
CA THR A 228 7.94 -7.57 -9.77
C THR A 228 7.17 -6.59 -10.65
N PRO A 229 7.50 -5.29 -10.61
CA PRO A 229 6.92 -4.32 -11.53
C PRO A 229 6.99 -4.84 -12.97
N LEU A 230 5.99 -4.56 -13.80
CA LEU A 230 5.91 -5.01 -15.21
C LEU A 230 7.16 -4.68 -16.08
N GLU A 231 8.05 -3.83 -15.58
CA GLU A 231 9.28 -3.36 -16.23
C GLU A 231 10.55 -4.04 -15.70
N CYS A 232 10.44 -4.95 -14.72
CA CYS A 232 11.57 -5.66 -14.13
C CYS A 232 11.81 -7.00 -14.82
N ALA A 233 13.02 -7.19 -15.33
CA ALA A 233 13.53 -8.49 -15.74
C ALA A 233 14.44 -9.10 -14.67
N SER A 234 14.39 -10.43 -14.51
CA SER A 234 15.28 -11.21 -13.65
C SER A 234 16.41 -11.85 -14.47
N GLY A 235 17.52 -12.20 -13.82
CA GLY A 235 18.63 -12.91 -14.45
C GLY A 235 20.00 -12.39 -14.00
N GLU A 236 21.04 -12.77 -14.75
CA GLU A 236 22.41 -12.31 -14.53
C GLU A 236 22.87 -11.48 -15.72
N LEU A 237 23.42 -10.29 -15.44
CA LEU A 237 23.98 -9.39 -16.44
C LEU A 237 25.42 -9.04 -16.08
N THR A 238 26.35 -9.41 -16.95
CA THR A 238 27.74 -8.96 -16.87
C THR A 238 27.90 -7.69 -17.69
N VAL A 239 28.42 -6.63 -17.07
CA VAL A 239 28.73 -5.37 -17.76
C VAL A 239 30.24 -5.13 -17.75
N VAL A 240 30.81 -4.93 -18.93
CA VAL A 240 32.25 -4.77 -19.14
C VAL A 240 32.58 -3.47 -19.87
N GLY A 241 33.86 -3.16 -20.00
CA GLY A 241 34.33 -2.04 -20.84
C GLY A 241 34.81 -0.84 -20.03
N SER A 242 34.29 0.34 -20.34
CA SER A 242 34.76 1.62 -19.81
C SER A 242 34.88 1.65 -18.27
N SER A 243 36.08 1.96 -17.78
CA SER A 243 36.32 2.30 -16.37
C SER A 243 35.93 3.72 -15.98
N ALA A 244 35.73 4.57 -16.98
CA ALA A 244 35.29 5.95 -16.84
C ALA A 244 33.81 6.02 -16.45
N PHE A 245 32.97 5.24 -17.12
CA PHE A 245 31.53 5.18 -16.86
C PHE A 245 31.12 4.14 -15.79
N ALA A 246 32.10 3.41 -15.25
CA ALA A 246 31.88 2.35 -14.25
C ALA A 246 31.10 2.81 -13.00
N PRO A 247 31.36 3.99 -12.40
CA PRO A 247 30.61 4.46 -11.23
C PRO A 247 29.12 4.61 -11.52
N VAL A 248 28.78 5.23 -12.66
CA VAL A 248 27.40 5.45 -13.11
C VAL A 248 26.65 4.14 -13.28
N VAL A 249 27.27 3.18 -13.97
CA VAL A 249 26.64 1.87 -14.26
C VAL A 249 26.46 1.06 -12.98
N ARG A 250 27.43 1.11 -12.05
CA ARG A 250 27.33 0.40 -10.77
C ARG A 250 26.21 0.97 -9.90
N GLU A 251 26.12 2.29 -9.79
CA GLU A 251 25.04 2.93 -9.02
C GLU A 251 23.67 2.64 -9.64
N ALA A 252 23.54 2.77 -10.96
CA ALA A 252 22.30 2.46 -11.66
C ALA A 252 21.88 1.00 -11.48
N ALA A 253 22.82 0.06 -11.55
CA ALA A 253 22.55 -1.36 -11.30
C ALA A 253 22.17 -1.64 -9.84
N GLU A 254 22.77 -0.94 -8.88
CA GLU A 254 22.38 -1.03 -7.47
C GLU A 254 20.93 -0.54 -7.26
N GLN A 255 20.58 0.62 -7.83
CA GLN A 255 19.22 1.16 -7.75
C GLN A 255 18.21 0.27 -8.48
N TYR A 256 18.56 -0.25 -9.65
CA TYR A 256 17.74 -1.23 -10.37
C TYR A 256 17.54 -2.51 -9.56
N GLY A 257 18.60 -3.06 -8.96
CA GLY A 257 18.53 -4.28 -8.15
C GLY A 257 17.68 -4.13 -6.88
N LYS A 258 17.64 -2.93 -6.28
CA LYS A 258 16.72 -2.62 -5.17
C LYS A 258 15.24 -2.68 -5.59
N ARG A 259 14.94 -2.29 -6.82
CA ARG A 259 13.57 -2.30 -7.39
C ARG A 259 13.20 -3.65 -8.01
N CYS A 260 14.17 -4.33 -8.62
CA CYS A 260 14.01 -5.56 -9.38
C CYS A 260 14.86 -6.65 -8.71
N THR A 261 14.34 -7.25 -7.63
CA THR A 261 15.08 -8.15 -6.73
C THR A 261 15.60 -9.43 -7.39
N GLY A 262 15.04 -9.82 -8.54
CA GLY A 262 15.51 -10.95 -9.37
C GLY A 262 16.72 -10.64 -10.25
N ALA A 263 17.21 -9.40 -10.29
CA ALA A 263 18.32 -8.98 -11.12
C ALA A 263 19.67 -9.06 -10.38
N ARG A 264 20.68 -9.64 -11.04
CA ARG A 264 22.04 -9.73 -10.54
C ARG A 264 23.01 -9.17 -11.55
N PHE A 265 23.98 -8.41 -11.07
CA PHE A 265 24.96 -7.74 -11.91
C PHE A 265 26.38 -8.17 -11.55
N ALA A 266 27.18 -8.46 -12.58
CA ALA A 266 28.62 -8.65 -12.48
C ALA A 266 29.32 -7.57 -13.32
N PHE A 267 30.54 -7.19 -12.93
CA PHE A 267 31.23 -6.06 -13.55
C PHE A 267 32.71 -6.33 -13.80
N ALA A 268 33.19 -6.03 -15.01
CA ALA A 268 34.61 -6.04 -15.36
C ALA A 268 34.98 -4.82 -16.22
N PHE A 269 35.28 -3.70 -15.56
CA PHE A 269 35.57 -2.43 -16.23
C PHE A 269 37.07 -2.23 -16.45
N GLU A 270 37.55 -2.87 -17.50
CA GLU A 270 38.97 -2.98 -17.85
C GLU A 270 39.42 -1.98 -18.94
N GLY A 271 38.49 -1.23 -19.51
CA GLY A 271 38.72 -0.34 -20.64
C GLY A 271 37.85 -0.72 -21.83
N THR A 272 37.55 0.28 -22.66
CA THR A 272 36.62 0.19 -23.79
C THR A 272 36.99 -0.91 -24.78
N GLU A 273 38.20 -0.90 -25.31
CA GLU A 273 38.61 -1.86 -26.35
C GLU A 273 38.53 -3.31 -25.85
N ARG A 274 39.08 -3.59 -24.65
CA ARG A 274 38.97 -4.91 -24.00
C ARG A 274 37.52 -5.36 -23.79
N GLY A 275 36.63 -4.44 -23.42
CA GLY A 275 35.21 -4.77 -23.27
C GLY A 275 34.52 -5.08 -24.60
N LEU A 276 34.85 -4.33 -25.65
CA LEU A 276 34.33 -4.55 -27.00
C LEU A 276 34.86 -5.86 -27.58
N ASP A 277 36.15 -6.16 -27.40
CA ASP A 277 36.78 -7.43 -27.80
C ASP A 277 36.09 -8.60 -27.11
N ARG A 278 35.94 -8.53 -25.79
CA ARG A 278 35.26 -9.56 -25.01
C ARG A 278 33.84 -9.81 -25.50
N LEU A 279 33.05 -8.76 -25.72
CA LEU A 279 31.68 -8.90 -26.26
C LEU A 279 31.67 -9.45 -27.69
N ALA A 280 32.67 -9.11 -28.52
CA ALA A 280 32.83 -9.61 -29.87
C ALA A 280 33.35 -11.06 -29.94
N GLU A 281 33.98 -11.56 -28.87
CA GLU A 281 34.46 -12.94 -28.75
C GLU A 281 33.43 -13.85 -28.08
N GLU A 282 32.82 -13.44 -26.97
CA GLU A 282 31.97 -14.29 -26.10
C GLU A 282 30.59 -14.65 -26.69
N GLY A 283 30.26 -14.19 -27.91
CA GLY A 283 29.07 -14.65 -28.64
C GLY A 283 27.75 -14.04 -28.16
N GLY A 284 26.62 -14.46 -28.76
CA GLY A 284 25.26 -13.88 -28.61
C GLY A 284 24.58 -14.09 -27.26
N ASP A 285 25.32 -13.97 -26.16
CA ASP A 285 24.77 -13.97 -24.81
C ASP A 285 24.11 -12.62 -24.51
N SER A 286 22.79 -12.62 -24.33
CA SER A 286 22.03 -11.45 -23.88
C SER A 286 22.37 -11.03 -22.44
N GLY A 287 23.15 -11.82 -21.71
CA GLY A 287 23.69 -11.54 -20.39
C GLY A 287 25.02 -10.77 -20.38
N LEU A 288 25.49 -10.26 -21.53
CA LEU A 288 26.73 -9.47 -21.62
C LEU A 288 26.51 -8.13 -22.35
N LEU A 289 26.95 -7.04 -21.72
CA LEU A 289 26.99 -5.70 -22.31
C LEU A 289 28.40 -5.10 -22.20
N ALA A 290 28.80 -4.33 -23.22
CA ALA A 290 30.02 -3.53 -23.18
C ALA A 290 29.70 -2.04 -23.19
N ILE A 291 30.34 -1.29 -22.29
CA ILE A 291 30.22 0.16 -22.17
C ILE A 291 31.46 0.85 -22.76
N SER A 292 31.27 1.97 -23.45
CA SER A 292 32.32 2.62 -24.23
C SER A 292 32.22 4.14 -24.22
N ASP A 293 33.35 4.80 -23.93
CA ASP A 293 33.50 6.28 -23.98
C ASP A 293 33.73 6.76 -25.42
N GLY A 294 32.73 6.56 -26.27
CA GLY A 294 32.76 6.88 -27.69
C GLY A 294 32.43 5.68 -28.58
N PRO A 295 32.46 5.87 -29.91
CA PRO A 295 32.03 4.83 -30.85
C PRO A 295 33.05 3.68 -30.95
N LYS A 296 32.56 2.44 -31.11
CA LYS A 296 33.35 1.19 -31.27
C LYS A 296 34.34 1.14 -32.44
N GLY A 297 34.34 2.10 -33.36
CA GLY A 297 35.12 2.00 -34.61
C GLY A 297 34.60 0.90 -35.56
N SER A 298 35.33 0.67 -36.66
CA SER A 298 34.90 -0.25 -37.74
C SER A 298 35.19 -1.74 -37.48
N GLY A 299 35.99 -2.06 -36.46
CA GLY A 299 36.44 -3.44 -36.17
C GLY A 299 35.36 -4.40 -35.65
N TYR A 300 34.20 -3.88 -35.26
CA TYR A 300 33.17 -4.67 -34.56
C TYR A 300 31.80 -4.61 -35.27
N PRO A 301 31.67 -5.07 -36.52
CA PRO A 301 30.46 -4.89 -37.33
C PRO A 301 29.21 -5.55 -36.72
N ALA A 302 29.37 -6.63 -35.96
CA ALA A 302 28.27 -7.37 -35.34
C ALA A 302 27.71 -6.72 -34.05
N LEU A 303 28.39 -5.70 -33.51
CA LEU A 303 27.93 -5.02 -32.31
C LEU A 303 26.94 -3.91 -32.65
N VAL A 304 25.84 -3.88 -31.93
CA VAL A 304 24.78 -2.89 -32.04
C VAL A 304 24.98 -1.86 -30.94
N HIS A 305 24.89 -0.57 -31.28
CA HIS A 305 25.09 0.51 -30.33
C HIS A 305 23.76 1.02 -29.77
N ARG A 306 23.80 1.46 -28.52
CA ARG A 306 22.74 2.22 -27.85
C ARG A 306 23.39 3.42 -27.14
N PRO A 307 23.17 4.66 -27.62
CA PRO A 307 23.65 5.84 -26.91
C PRO A 307 23.00 5.95 -25.53
N LEU A 308 23.79 6.23 -24.50
CA LEU A 308 23.32 6.33 -23.10
C LEU A 308 23.24 7.78 -22.64
N ALA A 309 24.37 8.47 -22.70
CA ALA A 309 24.48 9.85 -22.24
C ALA A 309 25.57 10.60 -23.00
N LEU A 310 25.45 11.92 -23.01
CA LEU A 310 26.53 12.84 -23.29
C LEU A 310 27.34 13.06 -22.00
N SER A 311 28.59 12.62 -22.01
CA SER A 311 29.55 12.75 -20.91
C SER A 311 30.47 13.95 -21.10
N LEU A 312 30.82 14.57 -19.99
CA LEU A 312 31.80 15.64 -19.91
C LEU A 312 33.11 15.16 -19.29
N PHE A 313 34.21 15.54 -19.93
CA PHE A 313 35.55 15.25 -19.43
C PHE A 313 36.28 16.55 -19.09
N ALA A 314 37.17 16.51 -18.11
CA ALA A 314 37.98 17.64 -17.70
C ALA A 314 39.45 17.30 -17.83
N MET A 315 40.25 18.31 -18.15
CA MET A 315 41.68 18.27 -17.85
C MET A 315 41.84 18.41 -16.34
N ILE A 316 42.62 17.51 -15.75
CA ILE A 316 42.93 17.51 -14.32
C ILE A 316 44.41 17.75 -14.12
N VAL A 317 44.76 18.51 -13.10
CA VAL A 317 46.15 18.80 -12.74
C VAL A 317 46.39 18.57 -11.26
N ASN A 318 47.64 18.30 -10.91
CA ASN A 318 48.05 18.34 -9.53
C ASN A 318 47.86 19.76 -8.97
N LYS A 319 47.40 19.88 -7.72
CA LYS A 319 47.13 21.19 -7.08
C LYS A 319 48.34 22.13 -7.05
N GLU A 320 49.56 21.60 -7.07
CA GLU A 320 50.80 22.38 -7.02
C GLU A 320 51.13 23.07 -8.36
N VAL A 321 50.47 22.68 -9.45
CA VAL A 321 50.67 23.25 -10.80
C VAL A 321 50.25 24.72 -10.88
N GLY A 322 49.20 25.11 -10.16
CA GLY A 322 48.76 26.51 -10.09
C GLY A 322 48.09 27.08 -11.36
N VAL A 323 47.80 26.25 -12.37
CA VAL A 323 47.12 26.67 -13.61
C VAL A 323 45.61 26.53 -13.47
N ARG A 324 44.86 27.55 -13.90
CA ARG A 324 43.38 27.56 -13.89
C ARG A 324 42.73 27.38 -15.26
N SER A 325 43.42 27.75 -16.34
CA SER A 325 42.94 27.62 -17.70
C SER A 325 44.09 27.31 -18.64
N LEU A 326 43.82 26.44 -19.62
CA LEU A 326 44.70 26.18 -20.75
C LEU A 326 43.94 26.41 -22.06
N THR A 327 44.64 26.86 -23.09
CA THR A 327 44.11 26.83 -24.45
C THR A 327 44.28 25.42 -25.04
N GLU A 328 43.48 25.07 -26.04
CA GLU A 328 43.66 23.81 -26.77
C GLU A 328 45.08 23.68 -27.36
N ASN A 329 45.68 24.78 -27.82
CA ASN A 329 47.05 24.76 -28.33
C ASN A 329 48.06 24.42 -27.23
N GLN A 330 47.91 24.99 -26.02
CA GLN A 330 48.77 24.64 -24.89
C GLN A 330 48.59 23.17 -24.48
N ILE A 331 47.36 22.64 -24.52
CA ILE A 331 47.10 21.22 -24.27
C ILE A 331 47.82 20.36 -25.31
N ARG A 332 47.76 20.73 -26.61
CA ARG A 332 48.50 20.06 -27.67
C ARG A 332 50.01 20.10 -27.44
N ASP A 333 50.56 21.27 -27.12
CA ASP A 333 51.99 21.45 -26.90
C ASP A 333 52.50 20.66 -25.68
N LEU A 334 51.71 20.59 -24.59
CA LEU A 334 51.98 19.73 -23.44
C LEU A 334 52.05 18.26 -23.86
N TYR A 335 50.99 17.74 -24.49
CA TYR A 335 50.90 16.33 -24.89
C TYR A 335 51.81 15.95 -26.06
N GLN A 336 52.35 16.92 -26.80
CA GLN A 336 53.42 16.73 -27.79
C GLN A 336 54.82 16.85 -27.19
N GLY A 337 54.95 17.20 -25.90
CA GLY A 337 56.23 17.33 -25.21
C GLY A 337 57.01 18.62 -25.56
N ARG A 338 56.34 19.60 -26.16
CA ARG A 338 56.95 20.91 -26.48
C ARG A 338 57.02 21.82 -25.26
N VAL A 339 56.10 21.65 -24.32
CA VAL A 339 56.11 22.32 -23.02
C VAL A 339 56.63 21.33 -21.98
N GLY A 340 57.80 21.64 -21.40
CA GLY A 340 58.46 20.78 -20.42
C GLY A 340 58.25 21.24 -18.98
N ASN A 341 57.88 22.50 -18.78
CA ASN A 341 57.68 23.10 -17.46
C ASN A 341 56.42 23.97 -17.43
N TRP A 342 55.69 23.91 -16.33
CA TRP A 342 54.43 24.65 -16.13
C TRP A 342 54.56 26.17 -16.19
N ARG A 343 55.73 26.74 -15.88
CA ARG A 343 55.99 28.19 -15.99
C ARG A 343 55.83 28.71 -17.42
N GLU A 344 56.04 27.87 -18.43
CA GLU A 344 55.88 28.22 -19.84
C GLU A 344 54.42 28.49 -20.24
N VAL A 345 53.48 27.98 -19.44
CA VAL A 345 52.03 28.17 -19.62
C VAL A 345 51.37 28.88 -18.44
N GLY A 346 52.16 29.58 -17.62
CA GLY A 346 51.68 30.42 -16.52
C GLY A 346 51.41 29.71 -15.20
N GLY A 347 51.93 28.49 -15.01
CA GLY A 347 51.89 27.75 -13.76
C GLY A 347 53.14 27.92 -12.89
N SER A 348 53.25 27.09 -11.87
CA SER A 348 54.41 26.98 -10.98
C SER A 348 55.68 26.55 -11.74
N ASP A 349 56.86 26.81 -11.18
CA ASP A 349 58.12 26.27 -11.71
C ASP A 349 58.25 24.77 -11.36
N LEU A 350 57.52 23.94 -12.11
CA LEU A 350 57.46 22.49 -11.95
C LEU A 350 57.60 21.82 -13.31
N PRO A 351 58.39 20.73 -13.43
CA PRO A 351 58.39 19.92 -14.63
C PRO A 351 57.01 19.31 -14.87
N VAL A 352 56.64 19.19 -16.15
CA VAL A 352 55.37 18.58 -16.55
C VAL A 352 55.46 17.07 -16.43
N VAL A 353 54.52 16.45 -15.72
CA VAL A 353 54.35 15.00 -15.71
C VAL A 353 53.05 14.63 -16.41
N LEU A 354 53.15 14.01 -17.58
CA LEU A 354 51.97 13.56 -18.31
C LEU A 354 51.55 12.20 -17.78
N VAL A 355 50.35 12.14 -17.23
CA VAL A 355 49.67 10.89 -16.92
C VAL A 355 48.69 10.65 -18.05
N ASN A 356 48.87 9.52 -18.75
CA ASN A 356 48.04 9.17 -19.88
C ASN A 356 47.34 7.82 -19.64
N ARG A 357 46.24 7.56 -20.35
CA ARG A 357 45.65 6.22 -20.35
C ARG A 357 46.36 5.36 -21.38
N ILE A 358 46.44 4.06 -21.16
CA ILE A 358 46.95 3.14 -22.18
C ILE A 358 46.13 3.21 -23.49
N PRO A 359 46.74 2.81 -24.63
CA PRO A 359 45.99 2.57 -25.86
C PRO A 359 44.78 1.64 -25.61
N GLY A 360 43.66 1.92 -26.27
CA GLY A 360 42.39 1.20 -26.08
C GLY A 360 41.46 1.73 -24.98
N SER A 361 41.87 2.79 -24.28
CA SER A 361 40.97 3.57 -23.43
C SER A 361 40.02 4.43 -24.28
N GLY A 362 38.70 4.32 -24.04
CA GLY A 362 37.70 5.20 -24.66
C GLY A 362 37.95 6.67 -24.34
N THR A 363 38.18 6.99 -23.05
CA THR A 363 38.54 8.35 -22.62
C THR A 363 39.74 8.90 -23.39
N ARG A 364 40.80 8.10 -23.62
CA ARG A 364 41.95 8.50 -24.45
C ARG A 364 41.55 8.77 -25.89
N ASN A 365 40.80 7.86 -26.50
CA ASN A 365 40.36 8.02 -27.89
C ASN A 365 39.50 9.29 -28.05
N THR A 366 38.67 9.60 -27.06
CA THR A 366 37.87 10.83 -27.03
C THR A 366 38.74 12.06 -26.81
N PHE A 367 39.71 12.02 -25.90
CA PHE A 367 40.69 13.09 -25.69
C PHE A 367 41.48 13.41 -26.96
N GLU A 368 42.06 12.40 -27.61
CA GLU A 368 42.84 12.55 -28.84
C GLU A 368 42.00 13.14 -29.97
N ARG A 369 40.78 12.61 -30.18
CA ARG A 369 39.86 13.10 -31.22
C ARG A 369 39.40 14.53 -30.99
N ARG A 370 39.12 14.91 -29.74
CA ARG A 370 38.51 16.20 -29.40
C ARG A 370 39.51 17.33 -29.25
N LEU A 371 40.63 17.08 -28.56
CA LEU A 371 41.57 18.13 -28.17
C LEU A 371 42.86 18.10 -28.98
N LEU A 372 43.38 16.91 -29.31
CA LEU A 372 44.67 16.80 -29.98
C LEU A 372 44.56 16.85 -31.51
N GLY A 373 43.49 16.29 -32.08
CA GLY A 373 43.28 16.18 -33.53
C GLY A 373 44.19 15.15 -34.22
N ALA A 374 45.11 14.52 -33.48
CA ALA A 374 46.01 13.47 -33.93
C ALA A 374 46.40 12.57 -32.74
N GLY A 375 46.94 11.39 -33.04
CA GLY A 375 47.50 10.51 -32.02
C GLY A 375 48.67 11.14 -31.29
N GLN A 376 48.92 10.66 -30.07
CA GLN A 376 50.05 11.09 -29.26
C GLN A 376 51.36 10.46 -29.75
N PRO A 377 52.52 11.13 -29.59
CA PRO A 377 53.80 10.53 -29.94
C PRO A 377 54.06 9.28 -29.06
N ASP A 378 54.75 8.30 -29.63
CA ASP A 378 55.23 7.16 -28.87
C ASP A 378 56.21 7.63 -27.80
N ARG A 379 55.98 7.18 -26.57
CA ARG A 379 56.79 7.50 -25.40
C ARG A 379 57.19 6.21 -24.71
N PRO A 380 58.42 6.11 -24.18
CA PRO A 380 58.81 4.98 -23.36
C PRO A 380 57.87 4.86 -22.17
N HIS A 381 57.35 3.66 -21.93
CA HIS A 381 56.51 3.41 -20.78
C HIS A 381 57.32 3.56 -19.49
N VAL A 382 56.87 4.45 -18.60
CA VAL A 382 57.39 4.59 -17.24
C VAL A 382 56.24 4.33 -16.26
N SER A 383 56.51 3.59 -15.19
CA SER A 383 55.52 3.38 -14.14
C SER A 383 55.26 4.68 -13.38
N CYS A 384 53.98 5.07 -13.21
CA CYS A 384 53.64 6.23 -12.39
C CYS A 384 54.15 6.09 -10.94
N THR A 385 54.28 4.87 -10.41
CA THR A 385 54.86 4.63 -9.08
C THR A 385 56.31 5.11 -8.99
N ALA A 386 57.09 4.97 -10.07
CA ALA A 386 58.47 5.46 -10.13
C ALA A 386 58.57 6.99 -10.22
N LEU A 387 57.44 7.68 -10.46
CA LEU A 387 57.37 9.13 -10.51
C LEU A 387 56.90 9.76 -9.18
N LYS A 388 56.31 8.97 -8.27
CA LYS A 388 55.79 9.46 -6.99
C LYS A 388 56.90 9.91 -6.04
N GLY A 389 56.67 11.02 -5.33
CA GLY A 389 57.56 11.51 -4.27
C GLY A 389 58.93 11.99 -4.73
N THR A 390 59.13 12.16 -6.04
CA THR A 390 60.38 12.67 -6.62
C THR A 390 60.17 14.08 -7.16
N VAL A 391 60.88 15.08 -6.64
CA VAL A 391 61.02 16.37 -7.33
C VAL A 391 61.91 16.11 -8.54
N ARG A 392 61.33 16.14 -9.73
CA ARG A 392 62.05 15.82 -10.96
C ARG A 392 62.77 17.06 -11.50
N ALA A 393 63.85 16.83 -12.25
CA ALA A 393 64.55 17.89 -12.98
C ALA A 393 63.93 18.15 -14.36
N GLU A 394 63.25 17.15 -14.94
CA GLU A 394 62.78 17.16 -16.33
C GLU A 394 61.35 16.63 -16.44
N ALA A 395 60.70 16.95 -17.56
CA ALA A 395 59.37 16.45 -17.89
C ALA A 395 59.36 14.91 -17.96
N ALA A 396 58.23 14.31 -17.57
CA ALA A 396 58.07 12.87 -17.55
C ALA A 396 56.70 12.46 -18.12
N HIS A 397 56.57 11.16 -18.37
CA HIS A 397 55.34 10.54 -18.86
C HIS A 397 55.13 9.21 -18.14
N CYS A 398 53.89 8.87 -17.81
CA CYS A 398 53.52 7.52 -17.40
C CYS A 398 52.12 7.16 -17.89
N ASP A 399 51.87 5.86 -18.04
CA ASP A 399 50.57 5.35 -18.45
C ASP A 399 49.86 4.62 -17.31
N VAL A 400 48.53 4.70 -17.30
CA VAL A 400 47.67 3.99 -16.34
C VAL A 400 46.53 3.27 -17.07
N GLN A 401 46.06 2.19 -16.43
CA GLN A 401 45.07 1.28 -17.03
C GLN A 401 43.66 1.86 -16.97
N VAL A 402 43.24 2.34 -15.80
CA VAL A 402 41.86 2.76 -15.52
C VAL A 402 41.78 4.20 -15.05
N THR A 403 40.60 4.82 -15.17
CA THR A 403 40.35 6.22 -14.78
C THR A 403 40.77 6.51 -13.33
N ARG A 404 40.44 5.62 -12.39
CA ARG A 404 40.79 5.78 -10.97
C ARG A 404 42.30 5.91 -10.75
N ASP A 405 43.10 5.15 -11.49
CA ASP A 405 44.56 5.22 -11.39
C ASP A 405 45.09 6.54 -11.95
N MET A 406 44.45 7.09 -12.98
CA MET A 406 44.76 8.42 -13.52
C MET A 406 44.50 9.51 -12.49
N GLN A 407 43.30 9.53 -11.90
CA GLN A 407 42.92 10.47 -10.85
C GLN A 407 43.92 10.42 -9.68
N LYS A 408 44.25 9.21 -9.23
CA LYS A 408 45.22 8.98 -8.15
C LYS A 408 46.61 9.49 -8.52
N ALA A 409 47.12 9.13 -9.70
CA ALA A 409 48.44 9.57 -10.15
C ALA A 409 48.54 11.09 -10.27
N VAL A 410 47.53 11.75 -10.84
CA VAL A 410 47.48 13.22 -10.95
C VAL A 410 47.43 13.88 -9.57
N GLY A 411 46.65 13.33 -8.64
CA GLY A 411 46.57 13.84 -7.27
C GLY A 411 47.88 13.70 -6.47
N GLU A 412 48.66 12.64 -6.71
CA GLU A 412 49.85 12.29 -5.92
C GLU A 412 51.17 12.77 -6.52
N ILE A 413 51.25 13.04 -7.82
CA ILE A 413 52.51 13.39 -8.51
C ILE A 413 52.58 14.91 -8.74
N PRO A 414 53.54 15.62 -8.13
CA PRO A 414 53.76 17.03 -8.41
C PRO A 414 54.01 17.29 -9.89
N GLY A 415 53.41 18.36 -10.43
CA GLY A 415 53.51 18.70 -11.84
C GLY A 415 52.66 17.82 -12.78
N ALA A 416 51.84 16.92 -12.26
CA ALA A 416 51.05 16.03 -13.09
C ALA A 416 49.85 16.71 -13.79
N ILE A 417 49.59 16.28 -15.02
CA ILE A 417 48.37 16.54 -15.80
C ILE A 417 47.81 15.23 -16.34
N GLY A 418 46.50 15.11 -16.36
CA GLY A 418 45.76 14.03 -16.98
C GLY A 418 44.36 14.51 -17.37
N TYR A 419 43.45 13.56 -17.57
CA TYR A 419 42.06 13.84 -17.90
C TYR A 419 41.12 12.82 -17.24
N SER A 420 39.89 13.22 -16.95
CA SER A 420 38.91 12.34 -16.31
C SER A 420 37.51 12.85 -16.58
N GLU A 421 36.50 12.02 -16.32
CA GLU A 421 35.10 12.45 -16.24
C GLU A 421 35.01 13.57 -15.21
N TYR A 422 34.33 14.67 -15.56
CA TYR A 422 34.33 15.89 -14.76
C TYR A 422 33.78 15.66 -13.35
N SER A 423 32.64 14.97 -13.24
CA SER A 423 31.99 14.66 -11.97
C SER A 423 32.85 13.81 -11.05
N GLU A 424 33.51 12.79 -11.60
CA GLU A 424 34.42 11.92 -10.84
C GLU A 424 35.66 12.68 -10.38
N ALA A 425 36.24 13.53 -11.23
CA ALA A 425 37.36 14.40 -10.85
C ALA A 425 36.96 15.38 -9.74
N ALA A 426 35.78 16.00 -9.85
CA ALA A 426 35.25 16.92 -8.86
C ALA A 426 34.97 16.21 -7.53
N GLY A 427 34.34 15.03 -7.57
CA GLY A 427 34.09 14.20 -6.38
C GLY A 427 35.37 13.72 -5.69
N ALA A 428 36.44 13.49 -6.45
CA ALA A 428 37.78 13.19 -5.93
C ALA A 428 38.54 14.43 -5.40
N GLY A 429 37.99 15.63 -5.55
CA GLY A 429 38.62 16.88 -5.11
C GLY A 429 39.85 17.28 -5.92
N LEU A 430 39.95 16.83 -7.18
CA LEU A 430 41.07 17.17 -8.07
C LEU A 430 40.88 18.57 -8.68
N ALA A 431 41.99 19.25 -8.94
CA ALA A 431 41.96 20.54 -9.62
C ALA A 431 41.64 20.33 -11.12
N THR A 432 40.51 20.85 -11.56
CA THR A 432 40.11 20.87 -12.98
C THR A 432 40.56 22.16 -13.64
N VAL A 433 40.89 22.09 -14.93
CA VAL A 433 41.39 23.21 -15.72
C VAL A 433 40.37 23.60 -16.78
N ALA A 434 40.03 24.89 -16.85
CA ALA A 434 39.19 25.43 -17.91
C ALA A 434 39.90 25.31 -19.28
N ILE A 435 39.14 25.05 -20.34
CA ILE A 435 39.67 24.99 -21.71
C ILE A 435 39.18 26.22 -22.46
N ASN A 436 40.12 26.99 -23.01
CA ASN A 436 39.85 28.29 -23.66
C ASN A 436 39.05 29.25 -22.76
N GLY A 437 39.28 29.20 -21.44
CA GLY A 437 38.55 30.01 -20.45
C GLY A 437 37.16 29.50 -20.08
N VAL A 438 36.68 28.41 -20.69
CA VAL A 438 35.39 27.79 -20.39
C VAL A 438 35.58 26.65 -19.40
N THR A 439 34.83 26.67 -18.30
CA THR A 439 34.87 25.59 -17.29
C THR A 439 34.01 24.42 -17.73
N ALA A 440 34.43 23.19 -17.42
CA ALA A 440 33.61 22.01 -17.65
C ALA A 440 32.28 22.12 -16.88
N GLY A 441 31.17 21.90 -17.56
CA GLY A 441 29.84 21.94 -16.98
C GLY A 441 28.80 21.47 -17.98
N ARG A 442 27.75 20.79 -17.50
CA ARG A 442 26.73 20.13 -18.33
C ARG A 442 26.19 21.04 -19.44
N ASP A 443 25.79 22.25 -19.07
CA ASP A 443 25.25 23.24 -20.01
C ASP A 443 26.30 23.64 -21.04
N ALA A 444 27.58 23.77 -20.67
CA ALA A 444 28.64 24.11 -21.62
C ALA A 444 28.93 22.99 -22.66
N ALA A 445 28.71 21.71 -22.31
CA ALA A 445 28.78 20.62 -23.30
C ALA A 445 27.53 20.57 -24.18
N ILE A 446 26.35 20.85 -23.63
CA ILE A 446 25.11 20.94 -24.40
C ILE A 446 25.21 22.13 -25.38
N ASP A 447 25.71 23.27 -24.95
CA ASP A 447 25.88 24.45 -25.80
C ASP A 447 27.10 24.37 -26.71
N ARG A 448 27.87 23.26 -26.65
CA ARG A 448 29.12 23.02 -27.41
C ARG A 448 30.20 24.10 -27.22
N THR A 449 30.12 24.88 -26.16
CA THR A 449 31.12 25.90 -25.82
C THR A 449 32.36 25.30 -25.15
N TYR A 450 32.20 24.14 -24.53
CA TYR A 450 33.30 23.37 -23.95
C TYR A 450 33.71 22.22 -24.87
N PRO A 451 34.99 22.07 -25.26
CA PRO A 451 35.39 21.17 -26.34
C PRO A 451 35.57 19.70 -25.94
N PHE A 452 35.66 19.38 -24.64
CA PHE A 452 36.04 18.04 -24.18
C PHE A 452 34.85 17.23 -23.66
N TRP A 453 34.13 16.62 -24.58
CA TRP A 453 32.94 15.81 -24.32
C TRP A 453 32.87 14.60 -25.27
N GLY A 454 32.06 13.61 -24.89
CA GLY A 454 31.85 12.39 -25.65
C GLY A 454 30.46 11.81 -25.43
N VAL A 455 30.08 10.88 -26.27
CA VAL A 455 28.86 10.09 -26.09
C VAL A 455 29.26 8.74 -25.53
N GLU A 456 28.57 8.33 -24.48
CA GLU A 456 28.67 7.00 -23.89
C GLU A 456 27.74 6.05 -24.61
N TYR A 457 28.24 4.86 -24.91
CA TYR A 457 27.48 3.83 -25.59
C TYR A 457 27.44 2.55 -24.78
N ALA A 458 26.29 1.91 -24.75
CA ALA A 458 26.18 0.48 -24.52
C ALA A 458 26.23 -0.26 -25.86
N TYR A 459 26.88 -1.41 -25.84
CA TYR A 459 26.95 -2.33 -26.95
C TYR A 459 26.43 -3.70 -26.55
N SER A 460 25.63 -4.28 -27.44
CA SER A 460 25.21 -5.67 -27.44
C SER A 460 25.66 -6.35 -28.73
N ARG A 461 25.74 -7.67 -28.73
CA ARG A 461 25.94 -8.43 -29.97
C ARG A 461 24.58 -8.75 -30.60
N GLY A 462 24.21 -8.01 -31.64
CA GLY A 462 22.87 -8.09 -32.22
C GLY A 462 21.79 -7.43 -31.34
N GLU A 463 20.53 -7.64 -31.71
CA GLU A 463 19.38 -7.13 -30.98
C GLU A 463 19.14 -7.93 -29.69
N LEU A 464 18.80 -7.23 -28.60
CA LEU A 464 18.52 -7.85 -27.32
C LEU A 464 17.06 -8.36 -27.27
N PRO A 465 16.81 -9.56 -26.72
CA PRO A 465 15.45 -10.01 -26.42
C PRO A 465 14.76 -9.02 -25.47
N GLY A 466 13.49 -8.67 -25.75
CA GLY A 466 12.76 -7.64 -24.98
C GLY A 466 12.53 -8.00 -23.52
N ASP A 467 12.54 -9.29 -23.18
CA ASP A 467 12.41 -9.85 -21.83
C ASP A 467 13.76 -10.06 -21.13
N SER A 468 14.89 -9.77 -21.80
CA SER A 468 16.21 -9.92 -21.20
C SER A 468 16.52 -8.83 -20.17
N LEU A 469 17.32 -9.20 -19.15
CA LEU A 469 17.82 -8.24 -18.17
C LEU A 469 18.63 -7.11 -18.81
N ALA A 470 19.41 -7.38 -19.85
CA ALA A 470 20.14 -6.35 -20.59
C ALA A 470 19.19 -5.32 -21.23
N ALA A 471 18.13 -5.77 -21.91
CA ALA A 471 17.16 -4.85 -22.54
C ALA A 471 16.44 -4.00 -21.48
N ALA A 472 15.96 -4.63 -20.41
CA ALA A 472 15.26 -3.94 -19.33
C ALA A 472 16.18 -2.94 -18.60
N PHE A 473 17.43 -3.31 -18.33
CA PHE A 473 18.40 -2.43 -17.69
C PHE A 473 18.79 -1.23 -18.56
N LEU A 474 18.98 -1.44 -19.87
CA LEU A 474 19.23 -0.33 -20.80
C LEU A 474 18.02 0.60 -20.91
N HIS A 475 16.81 0.06 -20.99
CA HIS A 475 15.58 0.85 -20.98
C HIS A 475 15.44 1.66 -19.67
N TYR A 476 15.73 1.04 -18.53
CA TYR A 476 15.77 1.74 -17.24
C TYR A 476 16.75 2.92 -17.24
N LEU A 477 17.97 2.72 -17.77
CA LEU A 477 19.02 3.74 -17.85
C LEU A 477 18.63 4.93 -18.72
N VAL A 478 18.00 4.68 -19.88
CA VAL A 478 17.77 5.74 -20.88
C VAL A 478 16.36 6.33 -20.88
N ASP A 479 15.35 5.57 -20.43
CA ASP A 479 13.95 5.99 -20.54
C ASP A 479 13.25 6.20 -19.20
N GLN A 480 13.78 5.63 -18.10
CA GLN A 480 13.15 5.67 -16.78
C GLN A 480 13.97 6.45 -15.73
N THR A 481 13.85 6.09 -14.45
CA THR A 481 14.53 6.75 -13.33
C THR A 481 16.04 6.53 -13.32
N GLY A 482 16.58 5.59 -14.12
CA GLY A 482 18.02 5.45 -14.31
C GLY A 482 18.68 6.71 -14.91
N LYS A 483 17.90 7.55 -15.62
CA LYS A 483 18.35 8.87 -16.07
C LYS A 483 18.75 9.80 -14.93
N ASP A 484 18.14 9.65 -13.75
CA ASP A 484 18.47 10.48 -12.60
C ASP A 484 19.90 10.17 -12.11
N VAL A 485 20.33 8.91 -12.19
CA VAL A 485 21.72 8.50 -11.91
C VAL A 485 22.68 9.12 -12.92
N LEU A 486 22.34 9.07 -14.22
CA LEU A 486 23.15 9.72 -15.26
C LEU A 486 23.37 11.21 -14.96
N ARG A 487 22.30 11.93 -14.57
CA ARG A 487 22.37 13.35 -14.21
C ARG A 487 23.14 13.60 -12.91
N ALA A 488 22.99 12.75 -11.90
CA ALA A 488 23.72 12.85 -10.63
C ALA A 488 25.24 12.78 -10.84
N HIS A 489 25.68 11.95 -11.80
CA HIS A 489 27.08 11.90 -12.25
C HIS A 489 27.42 12.96 -13.31
N GLY A 490 26.62 14.01 -13.48
CA GLY A 490 26.93 15.15 -14.35
C GLY A 490 26.76 14.91 -15.85
N ASN A 491 26.19 13.77 -16.26
CA ASN A 491 25.96 13.45 -17.68
C ASN A 491 24.59 13.97 -18.14
N ALA A 492 24.43 14.20 -19.43
CA ALA A 492 23.12 14.51 -20.02
C ALA A 492 22.56 13.26 -20.70
N PRO A 493 21.44 12.68 -20.21
CA PRO A 493 20.80 11.53 -20.85
C PRO A 493 20.49 11.82 -22.32
N CYS A 494 20.78 10.87 -23.22
CA CYS A 494 20.54 11.10 -24.66
C CYS A 494 19.05 11.35 -24.96
N ALA A 495 18.15 10.71 -24.23
CA ALA A 495 16.70 10.89 -24.36
C ALA A 495 16.21 12.33 -24.08
N GLU A 496 17.03 13.16 -23.44
CA GLU A 496 16.72 14.57 -23.14
C GLU A 496 17.37 15.55 -24.10
N LEU A 497 18.20 15.06 -25.03
CA LEU A 497 18.85 15.90 -26.02
C LEU A 497 17.95 16.13 -27.24
N PRO A 498 18.16 17.22 -27.99
CA PRO A 498 17.39 17.53 -29.20
C PRO A 498 17.43 16.43 -30.27
N ASP A 499 18.53 15.69 -30.37
CA ASP A 499 18.65 14.49 -31.21
C ASP A 499 19.01 13.26 -30.35
N PRO A 500 18.00 12.56 -29.81
CA PRO A 500 18.23 11.39 -28.96
C PRO A 500 18.93 10.23 -29.67
N ALA A 501 18.68 10.06 -30.96
CA ALA A 501 19.23 8.95 -31.74
C ALA A 501 20.74 9.08 -31.94
N ARG A 502 21.23 10.31 -32.11
CA ARG A 502 22.67 10.58 -32.22
C ARG A 502 23.30 11.03 -30.90
N CYS A 503 22.49 11.28 -29.87
CA CYS A 503 22.91 11.85 -28.60
C CYS A 503 23.73 13.14 -28.79
N LEU A 504 23.22 14.01 -29.67
CA LEU A 504 23.88 15.26 -30.01
C LEU A 504 23.13 16.45 -29.40
N PRO A 505 23.86 17.45 -28.88
CA PRO A 505 23.27 18.73 -28.56
C PRO A 505 22.78 19.49 -29.80
N ASP A 506 22.05 20.60 -29.60
CA ASP A 506 21.59 21.49 -30.67
C ASP A 506 22.71 21.88 -31.64
N SER A 507 22.34 22.04 -32.92
CA SER A 507 23.27 22.21 -34.05
C SER A 507 23.98 23.54 -34.05
#